data_AF-A0A8J7VWE8-F1
#
_entry.id   AF-A0A8J7VWE8-F1
#
_cell.length_a   1.000
_cell.length_b   1.000
_cell.length_c   1.000
_cell.angle_alpha   90.00
_cell.angle_beta   90.00
_cell.angle_gamma   90.00
#
_symmetry.space_group_name_H-M   'P 1'
#
loop_
_entity.id
_entity.type
_entity.pdbx_description
1 polymer ?
#
loop_
_entity_poly.entity_id
_entity_poly.type
_entity_poly.pdbx_seq_one_letter_code
_entity_poly.pdbx_strand_id
1 'polypeptide(L)'
;QVRDELAEVGAGTASAVEVAARWTADEQAPLRLRFAADLALERAGELTGAQPQARSGLTAVTAFQKLSAWFDAANRTRDLLRTTVRADLAVAGLLHQWRDACAGARGEAPTRRGTR
;
A
#
# COMPACT_ATOMS: atom_id res chain seq x y z
N GLN A 1 1.10 -10.48 11.63
CA GLN A 1 0.45 -11.02 10.42
C GLN A 1 0.15 -9.94 9.37
N VAL A 2 -0.91 -9.12 9.47
CA VAL A 2 -1.27 -8.14 8.39
C VAL A 2 -0.11 -7.18 8.07
N ARG A 3 0.62 -6.72 9.09
CA ARG A 3 1.82 -5.87 8.94
C ARG A 3 2.91 -6.56 8.11
N ASP A 4 3.19 -7.82 8.42
CA ASP A 4 4.24 -8.62 7.76
C ASP A 4 3.85 -8.92 6.31
N GLU A 5 2.60 -9.33 6.08
CA GLU A 5 2.06 -9.60 4.75
C GLU A 5 2.08 -8.34 3.87
N LEU A 6 1.74 -7.16 4.41
CA LEU A 6 1.89 -5.88 3.69
C LEU A 6 3.34 -5.52 3.43
N ALA A 7 4.25 -5.80 4.36
CA ALA A 7 5.68 -5.56 4.17
C ALA A 7 6.23 -6.44 3.05
N GLU A 8 5.87 -7.72 3.01
CA GLU A 8 6.26 -8.66 1.97
C GLU A 8 5.69 -8.29 0.59
N VAL A 9 4.40 -7.95 0.52
CA VAL A 9 3.76 -7.47 -0.72
C VAL A 9 4.41 -6.17 -1.20
N GLY A 10 4.67 -5.26 -0.26
CA GLY A 10 5.33 -3.98 -0.51
C GLY A 10 6.79 -4.14 -0.95
N ALA A 11 7.50 -5.15 -0.46
CA ALA A 11 8.86 -5.51 -0.88
C ALA A 11 8.87 -6.31 -2.20
N GLY A 12 7.74 -6.88 -2.61
CA GLY A 12 7.62 -7.74 -3.77
C GLY A 12 8.03 -9.19 -3.50
N THR A 13 8.25 -9.58 -2.24
CA THR A 13 8.62 -10.95 -1.85
C THR A 13 7.40 -11.87 -1.74
N ALA A 14 6.19 -11.30 -1.57
CA ALA A 14 4.94 -12.04 -1.63
C ALA A 14 4.04 -11.60 -2.80
N SER A 15 3.29 -12.56 -3.36
CA SER A 15 2.29 -12.31 -4.38
C SER A 15 1.06 -11.61 -3.79
N ALA A 16 0.66 -10.50 -4.40
CA ALA A 16 -0.56 -9.77 -4.04
C ALA A 16 -1.81 -10.64 -4.21
N VAL A 17 -1.83 -11.55 -5.19
CA VAL A 17 -2.98 -12.43 -5.45
C VAL A 17 -3.09 -13.52 -4.39
N GLU A 18 -1.96 -14.11 -3.99
CA GLU A 18 -1.95 -15.17 -2.97
C GLU A 18 -2.32 -14.63 -1.58
N VAL A 19 -1.81 -13.43 -1.24
CA VAL A 19 -2.19 -12.75 0.01
C VAL A 19 -3.66 -12.35 -0.02
N ALA A 20 -4.17 -11.87 -1.16
CA ALA A 20 -5.59 -11.54 -1.31
C ALA A 20 -6.47 -12.77 -1.04
N ALA A 21 -6.20 -13.89 -1.72
CA ALA A 21 -6.95 -15.14 -1.54
C ALA A 21 -6.92 -15.62 -0.08
N ARG A 22 -5.80 -15.45 0.63
CA ARG A 22 -5.70 -15.78 2.06
C ARG A 22 -6.54 -14.86 2.94
N TRP A 23 -6.57 -13.57 2.61
CA TRP A 23 -7.33 -12.59 3.38
C TRP A 23 -8.83 -12.75 3.26
N THR A 24 -9.30 -13.26 2.12
CA THR A 24 -10.71 -13.47 1.76
C THR A 24 -11.19 -14.91 1.96
N ALA A 25 -10.29 -15.84 2.29
CA ALA A 25 -10.63 -17.23 2.62
C ALA A 25 -11.52 -17.37 3.88
N ASP A 26 -11.65 -16.32 4.67
CA ASP A 26 -12.51 -16.26 5.85
C ASP A 26 -13.23 -14.89 5.94
N GLU A 27 -14.10 -14.75 6.95
CA GLU A 27 -14.91 -13.55 7.15
C GLU A 27 -14.16 -12.35 7.77
N GLN A 28 -12.86 -12.48 8.04
CA GLN A 28 -12.04 -11.44 8.69
C GLN A 28 -11.44 -10.44 7.69
N ALA A 29 -11.67 -10.60 6.38
CA ALA A 29 -11.20 -9.67 5.36
C ALA A 29 -11.49 -8.18 5.69
N PRO A 30 -12.69 -7.79 6.17
CA PRO A 30 -12.96 -6.40 6.52
C PRO A 30 -12.11 -5.86 7.68
N LEU A 31 -11.80 -6.72 8.66
CA LEU A 31 -10.95 -6.38 9.81
C LEU A 31 -9.48 -6.25 9.36
N ARG A 32 -9.00 -7.17 8.51
CA ARG A 32 -7.65 -7.08 7.93
C ARG A 32 -7.46 -5.80 7.12
N LEU A 33 -8.45 -5.42 6.31
CA LEU A 33 -8.42 -4.16 5.54
C LEU A 33 -8.40 -2.91 6.43
N ARG A 34 -9.10 -2.93 7.57
CA ARG A 34 -9.02 -1.85 8.56
C ARG A 34 -7.59 -1.71 9.11
N PHE A 35 -7.01 -2.80 9.60
CA PHE A 35 -5.63 -2.79 10.07
C PHE A 35 -4.65 -2.34 9.00
N ALA A 36 -4.87 -2.77 7.76
CA ALA A 36 -4.06 -2.38 6.61
C ALA A 36 -4.12 -0.86 6.36
N ALA A 37 -5.32 -0.27 6.47
CA ALA A 37 -5.52 1.18 6.37
C ALA A 37 -4.81 1.93 7.52
N ASP A 38 -4.94 1.46 8.76
CA ASP A 38 -4.26 2.08 9.93
C ASP A 38 -2.73 2.07 9.76
N LEU A 39 -2.16 0.99 9.21
CA LEU A 39 -0.73 0.89 8.90
C LEU A 39 -0.28 1.88 7.82
N ALA A 40 -1.12 2.14 6.80
CA ALA A 40 -0.81 3.15 5.79
C ALA A 40 -0.81 4.56 6.38
N LEU A 41 -1.72 4.84 7.33
CA LEU A 41 -1.75 6.10 8.07
C LEU A 41 -0.52 6.26 8.96
N GLU A 42 -0.12 5.22 9.71
CA GLU A 42 1.11 5.20 10.52
C GLU A 42 2.33 5.56 9.66
N ARG A 43 2.47 4.90 8.51
CA ARG A 43 3.55 5.14 7.55
C ARG A 43 3.52 6.55 6.94
N ALA A 44 2.33 7.10 6.68
CA ALA A 44 2.19 8.48 6.21
C ALA A 44 2.60 9.50 7.29
N GLY A 45 2.28 9.21 8.56
CA GLY A 45 2.74 9.98 9.72
C GLY A 45 4.27 10.02 9.82
N GLU A 46 4.93 8.86 9.66
CA GLU A 46 6.40 8.78 9.64
C GLU A 46 7.04 9.66 8.55
N LEU A 47 6.42 9.77 7.37
CA LEU A 47 6.92 10.62 6.28
C LEU A 47 6.84 12.11 6.59
N THR A 48 5.88 12.53 7.43
CA THR A 48 5.67 13.94 7.80
C THR A 48 6.42 14.33 9.08
N GLY A 49 6.64 13.37 9.99
CA GLY A 49 7.43 13.56 11.22
C GLY A 49 8.94 13.36 11.04
N ALA A 50 9.38 12.73 9.95
CA ALA A 50 10.80 12.62 9.63
C ALA A 50 11.37 14.00 9.26
N GLN A 51 12.43 14.38 9.98
CA GLN A 51 13.17 15.62 9.74
C GLN A 51 13.44 15.84 8.21
N PRO A 52 13.05 16.98 7.62
CA PRO A 52 12.99 17.17 6.16
C PRO A 52 14.33 17.08 5.41
N GLN A 53 15.46 16.90 6.10
CA GLN A 53 16.78 17.08 5.50
C GLN A 53 17.31 15.80 4.81
N ALA A 54 16.66 14.64 4.97
CA ALA A 54 17.18 13.35 4.50
C ALA A 54 16.51 12.78 3.24
N ARG A 55 15.37 13.31 2.79
CA ARG A 55 14.71 12.95 1.52
C ARG A 55 14.25 14.23 0.86
N SER A 56 14.56 14.41 -0.43
CA SER A 56 14.00 15.50 -1.24
C SER A 56 12.52 15.67 -0.91
N GLY A 57 12.12 16.83 -0.38
CA GLY A 57 10.76 17.03 0.15
C GLY A 57 9.66 16.68 -0.86
N LEU A 58 9.97 16.79 -2.16
CA LEU A 58 9.10 16.38 -3.25
C LEU A 58 8.80 14.86 -3.26
N THR A 59 9.80 14.03 -2.97
CA THR A 59 9.64 12.57 -2.85
C THR A 59 8.79 12.20 -1.65
N ALA A 60 8.94 12.90 -0.52
CA ALA A 60 8.12 12.68 0.68
C ALA A 60 6.65 13.06 0.44
N VAL A 61 6.39 14.21 -0.22
CA VAL A 61 5.02 14.64 -0.59
C VAL A 61 4.38 13.66 -1.56
N THR A 62 5.12 13.20 -2.58
CA THR A 62 4.60 12.22 -3.56
C THR A 62 4.28 10.88 -2.90
N ALA A 63 5.14 10.41 -2.00
CA ALA A 63 4.91 9.17 -1.24
C ALA A 63 3.69 9.30 -0.30
N PHE A 64 3.54 10.45 0.37
CA PHE A 64 2.37 10.73 1.21
C PHE A 64 1.07 10.68 0.40
N GLN A 65 1.00 11.36 -0.75
CA GLN A 65 -0.20 11.33 -1.61
C GLN A 65 -0.57 9.92 -2.07
N LYS A 66 0.41 9.09 -2.42
CA LYS A 66 0.20 7.68 -2.79
C LYS A 66 -0.37 6.86 -1.63
N LEU A 67 0.12 7.08 -0.41
CA LEU A 67 -0.39 6.41 0.79
C LEU A 67 -1.81 6.86 1.15
N SER A 68 -2.11 8.15 1.05
CA SER A 68 -3.47 8.67 1.25
C SER A 68 -4.46 8.08 0.24
N ALA A 69 -4.10 8.06 -1.04
CA ALA A 69 -4.94 7.45 -2.07
C ALA A 69 -5.18 5.95 -1.81
N TRP A 70 -4.15 5.25 -1.35
CA TRP A 70 -4.26 3.83 -1.00
C TRP A 70 -5.15 3.60 0.24
N PHE A 71 -5.04 4.45 1.26
CA PHE A 71 -5.91 4.40 2.45
C PHE A 71 -7.39 4.55 2.06
N ASP A 72 -7.71 5.52 1.20
CA ASP A 72 -9.07 5.72 0.72
C ASP A 72 -9.58 4.50 -0.08
N ALA A 73 -8.71 3.93 -0.92
CA ALA A 73 -9.02 2.71 -1.67
C ALA A 73 -9.26 1.50 -0.74
N ALA A 74 -8.50 1.35 0.34
CA ALA A 74 -8.68 0.28 1.32
C ALA A 74 -10.04 0.38 2.02
N ASN A 75 -10.41 1.60 2.44
CA ASN A 75 -11.71 1.86 3.06
C ASN A 75 -12.87 1.62 2.09
N ARG A 76 -12.75 2.05 0.83
CA ARG A 76 -13.75 1.78 -0.21
C ARG A 76 -13.89 0.28 -0.49
N THR A 77 -12.78 -0.46 -0.57
CA THR A 77 -12.80 -1.92 -0.77
C THR A 77 -13.53 -2.61 0.38
N ARG A 78 -13.34 -2.15 1.62
CA ARG A 78 -14.06 -2.69 2.79
C ARG A 78 -15.57 -2.50 2.68
N ASP A 79 -16.02 -1.36 2.16
CA ASP A 79 -17.46 -1.13 1.92
C ASP A 79 -17.98 -1.99 0.76
N LEU A 80 -17.17 -2.24 -0.27
CA LEU A 80 -17.51 -3.18 -1.35
C LEU A 80 -17.59 -4.64 -0.88
N LEU A 81 -16.79 -5.07 0.10
CA LEU A 81 -16.87 -6.41 0.68
C LEU A 81 -18.21 -6.68 1.39
N ARG A 82 -18.97 -5.64 1.72
CA ARG A 82 -20.34 -5.78 2.25
C ARG A 82 -21.37 -6.07 1.16
N THR A 83 -20.93 -6.11 -0.10
CA THR A 83 -21.73 -6.46 -1.27
C THR A 83 -21.22 -7.78 -1.86
N THR A 84 -22.05 -8.52 -2.61
CA THR A 84 -21.76 -9.85 -3.18
C THR A 84 -20.69 -9.87 -4.30
N VAL A 85 -19.81 -8.87 -4.35
CA VAL A 85 -18.73 -8.78 -5.35
C VAL A 85 -17.59 -9.72 -4.97
N ARG A 86 -16.86 -10.23 -5.98
CA ARG A 86 -15.67 -11.09 -5.86
C ARG A 86 -14.59 -10.40 -5.01
N ALA A 87 -14.66 -10.62 -3.71
CA ALA A 87 -13.80 -10.03 -2.69
C ALA A 87 -12.31 -10.14 -3.03
N ASP A 88 -11.91 -11.30 -3.56
CA ASP A 88 -10.52 -11.61 -3.89
C ASP A 88 -9.92 -10.65 -4.92
N LEU A 89 -10.67 -10.30 -5.97
CA LEU A 89 -10.18 -9.42 -7.03
C LEU A 89 -10.01 -7.98 -6.54
N ALA A 90 -10.93 -7.51 -5.69
CA ALA A 90 -10.85 -6.19 -5.11
C ALA A 90 -9.64 -6.07 -4.16
N VAL A 91 -9.42 -7.09 -3.31
CA VAL A 91 -8.26 -7.14 -2.41
C VAL A 91 -6.96 -7.29 -3.19
N ALA A 92 -6.90 -8.11 -4.24
CA ALA A 92 -5.70 -8.24 -5.08
C ALA A 92 -5.32 -6.93 -5.78
N GLY A 93 -6.31 -6.21 -6.34
CA GLY A 93 -6.08 -4.89 -6.93
C GLY A 93 -5.60 -3.85 -5.92
N LEU A 94 -6.11 -3.90 -4.68
CA LEU A 94 -5.63 -3.04 -3.59
C LEU A 94 -4.18 -3.36 -3.20
N LEU A 95 -3.83 -4.64 -3.08
CA LEU A 95 -2.47 -5.06 -2.72
C LEU A 95 -1.45 -4.75 -3.83
N HIS A 96 -1.87 -4.72 -5.09
CA HIS A 96 -1.02 -4.26 -6.18
C HIS A 96 -0.73 -2.75 -6.07
N GLN A 97 -1.76 -1.93 -5.82
CA GLN A 97 -1.58 -0.49 -5.58
C GLN A 97 -0.67 -0.20 -4.39
N TRP A 98 -0.70 -1.03 -3.33
CA TRP A 98 0.22 -0.91 -2.19
C TRP A 98 1.68 -1.07 -2.62
N ARG A 99 1.94 -2.08 -3.46
CA ARG A 99 3.28 -2.34 -3.99
C ARG A 99 3.79 -1.16 -4.81
N ASP A 100 2.95 -0.59 -5.66
CA ASP A 100 3.29 0.58 -6.49
C ASP A 100 3.58 1.82 -5.64
N ALA A 101 2.78 2.05 -4.59
CA ALA A 101 3.01 3.12 -3.62
C ALA A 101 4.36 2.94 -2.90
N CYS A 102 4.69 1.73 -2.49
CA CYS A 102 5.98 1.39 -1.86
C CYS A 102 7.16 1.49 -2.82
N ALA A 103 7.02 1.07 -4.07
CA ALA A 103 8.06 1.14 -5.08
C ALA A 103 8.42 2.59 -5.43
N GLY A 104 7.41 3.46 -5.57
CA GLY A 104 7.62 4.89 -5.79
C GLY A 104 8.32 5.62 -4.64
N ALA A 105 8.22 5.12 -3.40
CA ALA A 105 8.96 5.65 -2.26
C ALA A 105 10.43 5.19 -2.22
N ARG A 106 10.77 4.09 -2.89
CA ARG A 106 12.14 3.54 -2.98
C ARG A 106 12.90 4.02 -4.21
N GLY A 107 12.20 4.35 -5.29
CA GLY A 107 12.79 4.63 -6.60
C GLY A 107 12.47 6.03 -7.11
N GLU A 108 13.23 7.01 -6.65
CA GLU A 108 13.63 8.14 -7.49
C GLU A 108 15.13 8.38 -7.31
N ALA A 109 15.91 7.39 -7.75
CA ALA A 109 17.30 7.62 -8.10
C ALA A 109 17.31 8.29 -9.48
N PRO A 110 18.05 9.40 -9.69
CA PRO A 110 18.09 10.04 -10.99
C PRO A 110 18.68 9.04 -11.99
N THR A 111 17.86 8.61 -12.94
CA THR A 111 18.37 7.95 -14.13
C THR A 111 19.27 8.98 -14.82
N ARG A 112 20.59 8.84 -14.65
CA ARG A 112 21.58 9.54 -15.48
C ARG A 112 21.30 9.11 -16.91
N ARG A 113 20.49 9.91 -17.61
CA ARG A 113 20.36 9.87 -19.04
C ARG A 113 21.70 10.31 -19.62
N GLY A 114 22.54 9.32 -19.91
CA GLY A 114 23.72 9.51 -20.74
C GLY A 114 23.26 10.20 -22.02
N THR A 115 23.68 11.45 -22.17
CA THR A 115 23.64 12.13 -23.46
C THR A 115 25.09 12.21 -23.90
N ARG A 116 25.26 11.66 -25.10
CA ARG A 116 26.45 11.48 -25.89
C ARG A 116 27.06 12.81 -26.30
#